data_AF-A0A5B0QWI4-F1
#
_entry.id   AF-A0A5B0QWI4-F1
#
_cell.length_a   1.000
_cell.length_b   1.000
_cell.length_c   1.000
_cell.angle_alpha   90.00
_cell.angle_beta   90.00
_cell.angle_gamma   90.00
#
_symmetry.space_group_name_H-M   'P 1'
#
loop_
_entity.id
_entity.type
_entity.pdbx_description
1 polymer ?
#
loop_
_entity_poly.entity_id
_entity_poly.type
_entity_poly.pdbx_seq_one_letter_code
_entity_poly.pdbx_strand_id
1 'polypeptide(L)'
;MRETRRGGQGRIVGIQDVVSTLNVQHDCHKGRCSIDLTKKKKLEREAIGRYVGEVTHTDNINYIVNLASLSSVDAHRNYSGVPVEAVDCRKQLRGVHEGLTQWHLAGTKTGPPEPPVVVDPALL
;
A
#
# COMPACT_ATOMS: atom_id res chain seq x y z
N MET A 1 3.62 -14.83 -7.14
CA MET A 1 2.71 -14.28 -6.12
C MET A 1 1.64 -15.32 -5.84
N ARG A 2 1.42 -15.67 -4.56
CA ARG A 2 0.41 -16.67 -4.16
C ARG A 2 -1.00 -16.07 -4.24
N GLU A 3 -1.98 -16.87 -4.64
CA GLU A 3 -3.38 -16.47 -4.65
C GLU A 3 -3.93 -16.48 -3.20
N THR A 4 -4.53 -15.37 -2.78
CA THR A 4 -5.10 -15.22 -1.44
C THR A 4 -6.60 -15.10 -1.54
N ARG A 5 -7.33 -15.91 -0.78
CA ARG A 5 -8.80 -15.87 -0.73
C ARG A 5 -9.30 -15.58 0.67
N ARG A 6 -10.43 -14.90 0.76
CA ARG A 6 -11.14 -14.73 2.05
C ARG A 6 -11.87 -16.03 2.38
N GLY A 7 -11.46 -16.68 3.46
CA GLY A 7 -12.22 -17.79 4.05
C GLY A 7 -13.52 -17.25 4.65
N GLY A 8 -14.66 -17.86 4.31
CA GLY A 8 -16.01 -17.35 4.59
C GLY A 8 -16.26 -16.93 6.05
N GLN A 9 -16.73 -17.84 6.91
CA GLN A 9 -16.99 -17.52 8.31
C GLN A 9 -15.67 -17.32 9.08
N GLY A 10 -15.64 -16.27 9.91
CA GLY A 10 -14.51 -16.00 10.80
C GLY A 10 -14.30 -17.14 11.79
N ARG A 11 -13.04 -17.42 12.12
CA ARG A 11 -12.65 -18.39 13.16
C ARG A 11 -12.15 -17.62 14.37
N ILE A 12 -12.48 -18.11 15.57
CA ILE A 12 -11.86 -17.63 16.80
C ILE A 12 -10.53 -18.35 16.95
N VAL A 13 -9.46 -17.58 17.09
CA VAL A 13 -8.09 -18.08 17.21
C VAL A 13 -7.45 -17.42 18.43
N GLY A 14 -6.72 -18.18 19.25
CA GLY A 14 -5.96 -17.61 20.35
C GLY A 14 -4.86 -16.70 19.82
N ILE A 15 -4.59 -15.57 20.48
CA ILE A 15 -3.56 -14.64 20.01
C ILE A 15 -2.16 -15.28 19.96
N GLN A 16 -1.92 -16.28 20.82
CA GLN A 16 -0.67 -17.03 20.89
C GLN A 16 -0.46 -17.92 19.64
N ASP A 17 -1.54 -18.28 18.94
CA ASP A 17 -1.49 -19.08 17.71
C ASP A 17 -1.33 -18.19 16.46
N VAL A 18 -1.40 -16.86 16.59
CA VAL A 18 -1.24 -15.92 15.48
C VAL A 18 0.24 -15.63 15.25
N VAL A 19 0.81 -16.24 14.21
CA VAL A 19 2.22 -16.04 13.83
C VAL A 19 2.46 -14.66 13.25
N SER A 20 1.54 -14.16 12.41
CA SER A 20 1.68 -12.87 11.74
C SER A 20 0.35 -12.41 11.14
N THR A 21 0.26 -11.11 10.86
CA THR A 21 -0.84 -10.48 10.13
C THR A 21 -0.35 -9.97 8.78
N LEU A 22 -1.09 -10.32 7.73
CA LEU A 22 -0.83 -9.83 6.38
C LEU A 22 -1.90 -8.81 5.99
N ASN A 23 -1.45 -7.66 5.50
CA ASN A 23 -2.31 -6.66 4.90
C ASN A 23 -2.62 -7.07 3.46
N VAL A 24 -3.90 -7.32 3.20
CA VAL A 24 -4.40 -7.71 1.88
C VAL A 24 -5.53 -6.78 1.45
N GLN A 25 -5.59 -6.49 0.16
CA GLN A 25 -6.63 -5.69 -0.47
C GLN A 25 -7.24 -6.48 -1.63
N HIS A 26 -8.55 -6.30 -1.88
CA HIS A 26 -9.18 -6.95 -3.01
C HIS A 26 -8.81 -6.22 -4.30
N ASP A 27 -8.31 -6.96 -5.28
CA ASP A 27 -8.13 -6.50 -6.65
C ASP A 27 -9.50 -6.43 -7.34
N CYS A 28 -10.16 -5.30 -7.10
CA CYS A 28 -11.49 -5.01 -7.59
C CYS A 28 -11.54 -4.94 -9.11
N HIS A 29 -10.42 -4.60 -9.76
CA HIS A 29 -10.34 -4.56 -11.21
C HIS A 29 -10.40 -5.98 -11.78
N LYS A 30 -9.55 -6.89 -11.28
CA LYS A 30 -9.57 -8.30 -11.69
C LYS A 30 -10.87 -9.00 -11.31
N GLY A 31 -11.43 -8.67 -10.14
CA GLY A 31 -12.74 -9.17 -9.71
C GLY A 31 -13.91 -8.63 -10.53
N ARG A 32 -13.73 -7.55 -11.30
CA ARG A 32 -14.81 -6.83 -12.00
C ARG A 32 -15.89 -6.33 -11.02
N CYS A 33 -15.47 -5.84 -9.86
CA CYS A 33 -16.36 -5.27 -8.84
C CYS A 33 -17.04 -3.99 -9.37
N SER A 34 -18.31 -3.78 -9.00
CA SER A 34 -19.01 -2.53 -9.32
C SER A 34 -18.73 -1.47 -8.26
N ILE A 35 -18.82 -0.21 -8.67
CA ILE A 35 -18.86 0.94 -7.77
C ILE A 35 -20.20 1.62 -7.97
N ASP A 36 -21.05 1.54 -6.94
CA ASP A 36 -22.40 2.09 -6.96
C ASP A 36 -22.51 3.22 -5.93
N LEU A 37 -23.33 4.24 -6.21
CA LEU A 37 -23.56 5.35 -5.28
C LEU A 37 -24.62 4.98 -4.24
N THR A 38 -24.31 4.00 -3.39
CA THR A 38 -25.25 3.43 -2.40
C THR A 38 -24.91 3.82 -0.96
N LYS A 39 -23.66 4.21 -0.68
CA LYS A 39 -23.23 4.49 0.69
C LYS A 39 -23.67 5.88 1.14
N LYS A 40 -24.49 5.93 2.20
CA LYS A 40 -24.82 7.19 2.89
C LYS A 40 -23.59 7.70 3.62
N LYS A 41 -23.09 8.87 3.24
CA LYS A 41 -22.01 9.53 3.97
C LYS A 41 -22.60 10.31 5.15
N LYS A 42 -21.87 10.31 6.27
CA LYS A 42 -22.11 11.26 7.35
C LYS A 42 -21.05 12.36 7.29
N LEU A 43 -21.47 13.61 7.39
CA LEU A 43 -20.59 14.74 7.65
C LEU A 43 -20.93 15.23 9.06
N GLU A 44 -19.94 15.32 9.95
CA GLU A 44 -20.17 15.78 11.34
C GLU A 44 -21.24 14.96 12.11
N ARG A 45 -21.33 13.66 11.82
CA ARG A 45 -22.32 12.70 12.34
C ARG A 45 -23.75 12.85 11.79
N GLU A 46 -24.03 13.88 10.99
CA GLU A 46 -25.30 14.01 10.26
C GLU A 46 -25.24 13.32 8.89
N ALA A 47 -26.32 12.65 8.52
CA ALA A 47 -26.43 12.04 7.19
C ALA A 47 -26.64 13.14 6.15
N ILE A 48 -25.74 13.22 5.16
CA ILE A 48 -25.90 14.13 4.04
C ILE A 48 -26.74 13.49 2.94
N GLY A 49 -27.49 14.28 2.18
CA GLY A 49 -28.32 13.82 1.05
C GLY A 49 -27.53 13.26 -0.14
N ARG A 50 -26.20 13.23 -0.08
CA ARG A 50 -25.33 12.74 -1.14
C ARG A 50 -24.80 11.35 -0.81
N TYR A 51 -25.14 10.40 -1.67
CA TYR A 51 -24.53 9.09 -1.67
C TYR A 51 -23.10 9.14 -2.22
N VAL A 52 -22.22 8.31 -1.67
CA VAL A 52 -20.84 8.14 -2.13
C VAL A 52 -20.63 6.74 -2.67
N GLY A 53 -19.56 6.58 -3.46
CA GLY A 53 -19.19 5.31 -4.06
C GLY A 53 -18.98 4.23 -2.99
N GLU A 54 -19.60 3.09 -3.22
CA GLU A 54 -19.46 1.85 -2.48
C GLU A 54 -19.04 0.76 -3.46
N VAL A 55 -18.05 -0.04 -3.08
CA VAL A 55 -17.60 -1.17 -3.89
C VAL A 55 -18.43 -2.39 -3.54
N THR A 56 -19.06 -3.00 -4.53
CA THR A 56 -19.69 -4.32 -4.39
C THR A 56 -18.72 -5.38 -4.90
N HIS A 57 -18.16 -6.18 -3.98
CA HIS A 57 -17.26 -7.26 -4.33
C HIS A 57 -18.03 -8.44 -4.95
N THR A 58 -17.60 -8.85 -6.14
CA THR A 58 -18.17 -9.96 -6.92
C THR A 58 -17.65 -11.34 -6.49
N ASP A 59 -16.47 -11.37 -5.88
CA ASP A 59 -15.81 -12.60 -5.42
C ASP A 59 -15.02 -12.37 -4.13
N ASN A 60 -14.54 -13.48 -3.57
CA ASN A 60 -13.68 -13.51 -2.38
C ASN A 60 -12.30 -14.12 -2.68
N ILE A 61 -11.83 -14.03 -3.93
CA ILE A 61 -10.68 -14.79 -4.45
C ILE A 61 -9.54 -13.87 -4.87
N ASN A 62 -9.83 -12.70 -5.42
CA ASN A 62 -8.82 -11.83 -5.99
C ASN A 62 -8.21 -10.88 -4.94
N TYR A 63 -7.44 -11.38 -3.97
CA TYR A 63 -6.72 -10.52 -3.02
C TYR A 63 -5.23 -10.40 -3.35
N ILE A 64 -4.73 -9.17 -3.25
CA ILE A 64 -3.33 -8.79 -3.38
C ILE A 64 -2.74 -8.44 -2.02
N VAL A 65 -1.49 -8.84 -1.78
CA VAL A 65 -0.76 -8.57 -0.55
C VAL A 65 -0.06 -7.22 -0.67
N ASN A 66 -0.23 -6.35 0.33
CA ASN A 66 0.53 -5.11 0.41
C ASN A 66 1.96 -5.41 0.90
N LEU A 67 2.88 -5.58 -0.04
CA LEU A 67 4.28 -5.88 0.27
C LEU A 67 5.00 -4.75 1.02
N ALA A 68 4.51 -3.51 0.89
CA ALA A 68 5.05 -2.33 1.57
C ALA A 68 4.39 -2.06 2.94
N SER A 69 3.65 -3.03 3.48
CA SER A 69 3.11 -2.90 4.83
C SER A 69 4.24 -2.75 5.85
N LEU A 70 4.17 -1.74 6.71
CA LEU A 70 5.17 -1.48 7.75
C LEU A 70 5.14 -2.51 8.89
N SER A 71 4.03 -3.23 9.05
CA SER A 71 3.91 -4.33 10.01
C SER A 71 4.28 -5.65 9.36
N SER A 72 4.99 -6.52 10.08
CA SER A 72 5.29 -7.89 9.63
C SER A 72 5.96 -7.97 8.25
N VAL A 73 6.90 -7.07 7.95
CA VAL A 73 7.53 -6.93 6.62
C VAL A 73 8.07 -8.28 6.11
N ASP A 74 8.79 -9.02 6.95
CA ASP A 74 9.37 -10.32 6.56
C ASP A 74 8.30 -11.35 6.26
N ALA A 75 7.17 -11.35 6.98
CA ALA A 75 6.05 -12.24 6.69
C ALA A 75 5.40 -11.91 5.34
N HIS A 76 5.24 -10.62 4.99
CA HIS A 76 4.72 -10.21 3.68
C HIS A 76 5.65 -10.65 2.55
N ARG A 77 6.97 -10.48 2.73
CA ARG A 77 7.99 -10.92 1.77
C ARG A 77 7.96 -12.44 1.58
N ASN A 78 8.04 -13.18 2.69
CA ASN A 78 8.02 -14.64 2.70
C ASN A 78 6.73 -15.20 2.08
N TYR A 79 5.58 -14.64 2.42
CA TYR A 79 4.29 -15.08 1.88
C TYR A 79 4.17 -14.78 0.38
N SER A 80 4.57 -13.59 -0.06
CA SER A 80 4.43 -13.16 -1.45
C SER A 80 5.36 -13.91 -2.39
N GLY A 81 6.49 -14.42 -1.87
CA GLY A 81 7.54 -15.09 -2.64
C GLY A 81 8.16 -14.17 -3.68
N VAL A 82 8.09 -12.85 -3.45
CA VAL A 82 8.67 -11.85 -4.34
C VAL A 82 10.14 -11.72 -3.98
N PRO A 83 11.07 -11.94 -4.93
CA PRO A 83 12.48 -11.72 -4.66
C PRO A 83 12.70 -10.24 -4.34
N VAL A 84 13.24 -9.97 -3.16
CA VAL A 84 13.72 -8.64 -2.80
C VAL A 84 15.22 -8.68 -2.99
N GLU A 85 15.69 -8.09 -4.08
CA GLU A 85 17.12 -7.94 -4.31
C GLU A 85 17.72 -7.09 -3.19
N ALA A 86 18.87 -7.53 -2.67
CA ALA A 86 19.65 -6.69 -1.79
C ALA A 86 20.08 -5.44 -2.57
N VAL A 87 19.65 -4.28 -2.08
CA VAL A 87 20.11 -3.00 -2.62
C VAL A 87 21.29 -2.57 -1.76
N ASP A 88 22.47 -2.52 -2.34
CA ASP A 88 23.65 -2.02 -1.66
C ASP A 88 23.51 -0.53 -1.32
N CYS A 89 24.29 -0.06 -0.34
CA CYS A 89 24.22 1.32 0.14
C CYS A 89 24.42 2.35 -0.98
N ARG A 90 25.32 2.09 -1.96
CA ARG A 90 25.58 3.03 -3.05
C ARG A 90 24.38 3.13 -3.98
N LYS A 91 23.74 2.00 -4.30
CA LYS A 91 22.53 1.95 -5.12
C LYS A 91 21.35 2.63 -4.43
N GLN A 92 21.23 2.50 -3.10
CA GLN A 92 20.23 3.24 -2.32
C GLN A 92 20.50 4.75 -2.35
N LEU A 93 21.73 5.16 -2.06
CA LEU A 93 22.15 6.57 -2.05
C LEU A 93 21.91 7.24 -3.40
N ARG A 94 22.32 6.58 -4.49
CA ARG A 94 22.05 7.05 -5.85
C ARG A 94 20.55 7.22 -6.10
N GLY A 95 19.73 6.25 -5.71
CA GLY A 95 18.28 6.35 -5.87
C GLY A 95 17.64 7.51 -5.10
N VAL A 96 18.15 7.81 -3.89
CA VAL A 96 17.73 8.98 -3.11
C VAL A 96 18.12 10.28 -3.83
N HIS A 97 19.34 10.39 -4.34
CA HIS A 97 19.79 11.55 -5.10
C HIS A 97 18.96 11.77 -6.37
N GLU A 98 18.77 10.72 -7.18
CA GLU A 98 17.94 10.76 -8.39
C GLU A 98 16.51 11.19 -8.09
N GLY A 99 15.90 10.61 -7.05
CA GLY A 99 14.55 10.96 -6.61
C GLY A 99 14.43 12.41 -6.16
N LEU A 100 15.42 12.92 -5.40
CA LEU A 100 15.45 14.31 -4.93
C LEU A 100 15.61 15.31 -6.08
N THR A 101 16.43 15.00 -7.07
CA THR A 101 16.58 15.81 -8.29
C THR A 101 15.28 15.85 -9.07
N GLN A 102 14.63 14.71 -9.30
CA GLN A 102 13.34 14.65 -10.01
C GLN A 102 12.23 15.38 -9.25
N TRP A 103 12.21 15.27 -7.91
CA TRP A 103 11.26 16.00 -7.07
C TRP A 103 11.41 17.53 -7.25
N HIS A 104 12.64 18.03 -7.30
CA HIS A 104 12.91 19.45 -7.56
C HIS A 104 12.50 19.87 -8.98
N LEU A 105 12.89 19.09 -9.98
CA LEU A 105 12.55 19.37 -11.39
C LEU A 105 11.04 19.38 -11.64
N ALA A 106 10.28 18.53 -10.94
CA ALA A 106 8.83 18.47 -11.05
C ALA A 106 8.13 19.75 -10.56
N GLY A 107 8.83 20.67 -9.87
CA GLY A 107 8.33 22.00 -9.56
C GLY A 107 7.03 22.00 -8.74
N THR A 108 6.81 20.96 -7.92
CA THR A 108 5.56 20.85 -7.15
C THR A 108 5.46 22.02 -6.17
N LYS A 109 4.25 22.56 -5.95
CA LYS A 109 3.99 23.62 -4.95
C LYS A 109 4.44 23.27 -3.52
N THR A 110 4.77 22.02 -3.27
CA THR A 110 5.23 21.44 -1.99
C THR A 110 6.68 20.97 -2.04
N GLY A 111 7.45 21.32 -3.09
CA GLY A 111 8.89 21.11 -3.13
C GLY A 111 9.62 21.87 -2.03
N PRO A 112 10.80 21.42 -1.58
CA PRO A 112 11.60 22.20 -0.65
C PRO A 112 11.85 23.59 -1.26
N PRO A 113 11.63 24.68 -0.51
CA PRO A 113 11.82 26.04 -1.02
C PRO A 113 13.30 26.39 -1.29
N GLU A 114 14.23 25.57 -0.77
CA GLU A 114 15.65 25.81 -0.83
C GLU A 114 16.36 24.79 -1.73
N PRO A 115 17.45 25.19 -2.43
CA PRO A 115 18.28 24.27 -3.20
C PRO A 115 18.78 23.12 -2.31
N PRO A 116 18.85 21.88 -2.84
CA PRO A 116 19.37 20.76 -2.07
C PRO A 116 20.82 21.03 -1.67
N VAL A 117 21.07 21.11 -0.36
CA VAL A 117 22.42 21.19 0.18
C VAL A 117 23.05 19.82 0.07
N VAL A 118 24.17 19.72 -0.65
CA VAL A 118 24.97 18.50 -0.70
C VAL A 118 25.59 18.29 0.68
N VAL A 119 25.02 17.35 1.45
CA VAL A 119 25.49 17.03 2.81
C VAL A 119 26.82 16.27 2.77
N ASP A 120 27.10 15.53 1.70
CA ASP A 120 28.38 14.85 1.48
C ASP A 120 28.74 14.82 -0.03
N PRO A 121 29.80 15.53 -0.46
CA PRO A 121 30.27 15.52 -1.84
C PRO A 121 30.75 14.15 -2.35
N ALA A 122 31.07 13.21 -1.46
CA ALA A 122 31.53 11.87 -1.83
C ALA A 122 30.40 10.93 -2.29
N LEU A 123 29.14 11.38 -2.22
CA LEU A 123 27.94 10.65 -2.64
C LEU A 123 27.51 10.96 -4.09
N LEU A 124 28.23 11.85 -4.78
CA LEU A 124 28.07 12.16 -6.20
C LEU A 124 28.74 11.11 -7.11
#